data_AF-A0A1G1G9D2-F1
#
_entry.id   AF-A0A1G1G9D2-F1
#
_cell.length_a   1.000
_cell.length_b   1.000
_cell.length_c   1.000
_cell.angle_alpha   90.00
_cell.angle_beta   90.00
_cell.angle_gamma   90.00
#
_symmetry.space_group_name_H-M   'P 1'
#
loop_
_entity.id
_entity.type
_entity.pdbx_description
1 polymer ?
#
loop_
_entity_poly.entity_id
_entity_poly.type
_entity_poly.pdbx_seq_one_letter_code
_entity_poly.pdbx_strand_id
1 'polypeptide(L)'
;MDKEYFLEVEEGTVAYVYFKTTKGEVTEFVVKLLSIFEGEWHEILRYDSGHSCPHKDILNIDGEVIRKVWYDFLDNGQALTMSITDIKDNFEFYRERYQKWLKGQ
;
A
#
# COMPACT_ATOMS: atom_id res chain seq x y z
N MET A 1 12.48 -8.94 -14.22
CA MET A 1 12.45 -9.89 -13.09
C MET A 1 11.41 -9.40 -12.12
N ASP A 2 10.56 -10.31 -11.70
CA ASP A 2 9.42 -10.03 -10.86
C ASP A 2 9.76 -10.49 -9.45
N LYS A 3 9.38 -9.70 -8.45
CA LYS A 3 9.62 -9.96 -7.04
C LYS A 3 8.35 -9.69 -6.26
N GLU A 4 8.06 -10.58 -5.32
CA GLU A 4 6.90 -10.52 -4.45
C GLU A 4 7.30 -11.01 -3.06
N TYR A 5 6.86 -10.31 -2.01
CA TYR A 5 7.03 -10.73 -0.62
C TYR A 5 6.07 -9.99 0.32
N PHE A 6 5.94 -10.51 1.53
CA PHE A 6 5.23 -9.87 2.63
C PHE A 6 6.24 -9.41 3.69
N LEU A 7 6.04 -8.21 4.23
CA LEU A 7 6.74 -7.71 5.40
C LEU A 7 5.73 -7.62 6.55
N GLU A 8 5.93 -8.39 7.59
CA GLU A 8 5.17 -8.21 8.83
C GLU A 8 5.64 -6.91 9.51
N VAL A 9 4.71 -5.99 9.75
CA VAL A 9 4.99 -4.70 10.43
C VAL A 9 4.51 -4.72 11.87
N GLU A 10 3.44 -5.47 12.14
CA GLU A 10 2.88 -5.78 13.46
C GLU A 10 2.14 -7.11 13.36
N GLU A 11 1.92 -7.83 14.46
CA GLU A 11 1.06 -9.01 14.48
C GLU A 11 -0.31 -8.70 13.84
N GLY A 12 -0.66 -9.47 12.82
CA GLY A 12 -1.90 -9.28 12.07
C GLY A 12 -1.91 -8.09 11.12
N THR A 13 -0.77 -7.42 10.88
CA THR A 13 -0.61 -6.33 9.92
C THR A 13 0.63 -6.54 9.05
N VAL A 14 0.44 -6.57 7.73
CA VAL A 14 1.50 -6.83 6.76
C VAL A 14 1.53 -5.80 5.64
N ALA A 15 2.74 -5.47 5.19
CA ALA A 15 2.95 -4.80 3.91
C ALA A 15 3.18 -5.87 2.83
N TYR A 16 2.26 -5.97 1.88
CA TYR A 16 2.49 -6.74 0.65
C TYR A 16 3.30 -5.90 -0.33
N VAL A 17 4.35 -6.47 -0.91
CA VAL A 17 5.23 -5.78 -1.87
C VAL A 17 5.38 -6.64 -3.11
N TYR A 18 5.01 -6.06 -4.26
CA TYR A 18 5.29 -6.58 -5.59
C TYR A 18 6.00 -5.52 -6.42
N PHE A 19 7.00 -5.93 -7.20
CA PHE A 19 7.55 -5.05 -8.23
C PHE A 19 8.23 -5.83 -9.35
N LYS A 20 8.33 -5.16 -10.49
CA LYS A 20 8.97 -5.65 -11.69
C LYS A 20 10.15 -4.77 -12.05
N THR A 21 11.24 -5.42 -12.44
CA THR A 21 12.46 -4.75 -12.90
C THR A 21 12.81 -5.09 -14.34
N THR A 22 13.23 -4.09 -15.10
CA THR A 22 13.77 -4.23 -16.46
C THR A 22 15.10 -3.49 -16.52
N LYS A 23 16.18 -4.18 -16.92
CA LYS A 23 17.55 -3.61 -16.99
C LYS A 23 18.02 -2.93 -15.69
N GLY A 24 17.54 -3.39 -14.53
CA GLY A 24 17.89 -2.84 -13.22
C GLY A 24 16.98 -1.73 -12.71
N GLU A 25 16.03 -1.25 -13.53
CA GLU A 25 15.08 -0.21 -13.16
C GLU A 25 13.71 -0.80 -12.81
N VAL A 26 13.02 -0.22 -11.83
CA VAL A 26 11.65 -0.61 -11.47
C VAL A 26 10.68 -0.06 -12.52
N THR A 27 9.97 -0.94 -13.23
CA THR A 27 9.01 -0.54 -14.26
C THR A 27 7.58 -0.55 -13.76
N GLU A 28 7.27 -1.42 -12.79
CA GLU A 28 5.95 -1.56 -12.20
C GLU A 28 6.10 -1.91 -10.72
N PHE A 29 5.21 -1.41 -9.87
CA PHE A 29 5.15 -1.84 -8.47
C PHE A 29 3.74 -1.75 -7.90
N VAL A 30 3.51 -2.55 -6.86
CA VAL A 30 2.33 -2.50 -6.00
C VAL A 30 2.80 -2.72 -4.56
N VAL A 31 2.44 -1.83 -3.65
CA VAL A 31 2.66 -1.98 -2.21
C VAL A 31 1.34 -1.79 -1.49
N LYS A 32 0.89 -2.77 -0.71
CA LYS A 32 -0.39 -2.72 0.01
C LYS A 32 -0.19 -2.82 1.51
N LEU A 33 -0.99 -2.10 2.27
CA LEU A 33 -1.14 -2.33 3.71
C LEU A 33 -2.36 -3.22 3.94
N LEU A 34 -2.12 -4.42 4.46
CA LEU A 34 -3.15 -5.38 4.84
C LEU A 34 -3.18 -5.51 6.36
N SER A 35 -4.36 -5.51 6.96
CA SER A 35 -4.53 -5.76 8.40
C SER A 35 -5.72 -6.66 8.65
N ILE A 36 -5.64 -7.49 9.69
CA ILE A 36 -6.75 -8.26 10.20
C ILE A 36 -7.64 -7.38 11.07
N PHE A 37 -8.94 -7.40 10.80
CA PHE A 37 -9.99 -6.90 11.68
C PHE A 37 -11.08 -7.95 11.79
N GLU A 38 -11.52 -8.27 13.01
CA GLU A 38 -12.61 -9.23 13.26
C GLU A 38 -12.44 -10.61 12.58
N GLY A 39 -11.19 -11.02 12.32
CA GLY A 39 -10.86 -12.31 11.70
C GLY A 39 -10.73 -12.26 10.17
N GLU A 40 -10.98 -11.11 9.55
CA GLU A 40 -10.89 -10.91 8.10
C GLU A 40 -9.73 -9.98 7.72
N TRP A 41 -9.12 -10.22 6.56
CA TRP A 41 -8.04 -9.37 6.04
C TRP A 41 -8.63 -8.22 5.21
N HIS A 42 -8.21 -7.00 5.52
CA HIS A 42 -8.64 -5.80 4.83
C HIS A 42 -7.47 -5.09 4.14
N GLU A 43 -7.67 -4.64 2.90
CA GLU A 43 -6.76 -3.72 2.21
C GLU A 43 -7.06 -2.28 2.66
N ILE A 44 -6.18 -1.71 3.49
CA ILE A 44 -6.38 -0.38 4.08
C ILE A 44 -6.01 0.74 3.08
N LEU A 45 -4.91 0.52 2.36
CA LEU A 45 -4.40 1.39 1.31
C LEU A 45 -3.49 0.61 0.37
N ARG A 46 -3.28 1.16 -0.82
CA ARG A 46 -2.26 0.68 -1.76
C ARG A 46 -1.50 1.83 -2.40
N TYR A 47 -0.25 1.56 -2.73
CA TYR A 47 0.55 2.34 -3.64
C TYR A 47 0.78 1.51 -4.90
N ASP A 48 0.61 2.09 -6.07
CA ASP A 48 0.97 1.42 -7.32
C ASP A 48 1.40 2.41 -8.41
N SER A 49 2.02 1.88 -9.46
CA SER A 49 2.49 2.63 -10.63
C SER A 49 1.49 2.65 -11.79
N GLY A 50 0.20 2.46 -11.53
CA GLY A 50 -0.85 2.45 -12.55
C GLY A 50 -0.84 3.72 -13.40
N HIS A 51 -1.13 3.58 -14.70
CA HIS A 51 -1.13 4.69 -15.66
C HIS A 51 0.21 5.46 -15.79
N SER A 52 1.34 4.79 -15.54
CA SER A 52 2.69 5.37 -15.67
C SER A 52 3.03 6.46 -14.65
N CYS A 53 2.24 6.60 -13.58
CA CYS A 53 2.53 7.51 -12.49
C CYS A 53 2.31 6.84 -11.12
N PRO A 54 3.32 6.85 -10.23
CA PRO A 54 3.13 6.39 -8.87
C PRO A 54 2.02 7.16 -8.14
N HIS A 55 1.16 6.46 -7.43
CA HIS A 55 0.10 7.05 -6.63
C HIS A 55 -0.26 6.20 -5.42
N LYS A 56 -0.89 6.83 -4.42
CA LYS A 56 -1.54 6.19 -3.27
C LYS A 56 -3.04 6.20 -3.44
N ASP A 57 -3.66 5.03 -3.35
CA ASP A 57 -5.09 4.85 -3.17
C ASP A 57 -5.42 4.58 -1.71
N ILE A 58 -6.33 5.38 -1.16
CA ILE A 58 -6.93 5.18 0.15
C ILE A 58 -8.31 4.55 -0.07
N LEU A 59 -8.53 3.40 0.56
CA LEU A 59 -9.70 2.56 0.34
C LEU A 59 -10.69 2.70 1.48
N ASN A 60 -12.00 2.70 1.18
CA ASN A 60 -13.03 2.49 2.20
C ASN A 60 -13.13 1.01 2.59
N ILE A 61 -14.09 0.69 3.45
CA ILE A 61 -14.25 -0.68 3.94
C ILE A 61 -14.82 -1.66 2.91
N ASP A 62 -15.46 -1.13 1.87
CA ASP A 62 -15.96 -1.88 0.71
C ASP A 62 -14.88 -2.12 -0.36
N GLY A 63 -13.65 -1.62 -0.13
CA GLY A 63 -12.52 -1.74 -1.07
C GLY A 63 -12.52 -0.73 -2.21
N GLU A 64 -13.37 0.30 -2.14
CA GLU A 64 -13.46 1.37 -3.13
C GLU A 64 -12.44 2.49 -2.82
N VAL A 65 -11.86 3.07 -3.87
CA VAL A 65 -10.93 4.20 -3.73
C VAL A 65 -11.70 5.46 -3.41
N ILE A 66 -11.53 5.98 -2.19
CA ILE A 66 -12.17 7.24 -1.77
C ILE A 66 -11.24 8.45 -1.91
N ARG A 67 -9.93 8.22 -2.00
CA ARG A 67 -8.95 9.29 -2.25
C ARG A 67 -7.72 8.73 -2.96
N LYS A 68 -7.28 9.45 -3.99
CA LYS A 68 -6.05 9.20 -4.74
C LYS A 68 -5.06 10.35 -4.53
N VAL A 69 -3.80 10.03 -4.25
CA VAL A 69 -2.71 11.00 -4.11
C VAL A 69 -1.61 10.64 -5.10
N TRP A 70 -1.30 11.56 -6.01
CA TRP A 70 -0.31 11.36 -7.06
C TRP A 70 1.09 11.79 -6.61
N TYR A 71 2.11 11.07 -7.08
CA TYR A 71 3.53 11.33 -6.79
C TYR A 71 4.32 11.55 -8.09
N ASP A 72 3.86 12.51 -8.91
CA ASP A 72 4.41 12.82 -10.25
C ASP A 72 5.90 13.21 -10.26
N PHE A 73 6.46 13.52 -9.09
CA PHE A 73 7.86 13.90 -8.90
C PHE A 73 8.78 12.73 -8.56
N LEU A 74 8.24 11.51 -8.42
CA LEU A 74 9.01 10.30 -8.11
C LEU A 74 9.01 9.35 -9.30
N ASP A 75 10.16 8.73 -9.55
CA ASP A 75 10.21 7.52 -10.37
C ASP A 75 9.67 6.30 -9.58
N ASN A 76 9.44 5.19 -10.28
CA ASN A 76 8.89 3.98 -9.65
C ASN A 76 9.81 3.38 -8.57
N GLY A 77 11.13 3.51 -8.68
CA GLY A 77 12.06 2.99 -7.69
C GLY A 77 12.04 3.82 -6.41
N GLN A 78 12.03 5.14 -6.56
CA GLN A 78 11.85 6.09 -5.47
C GLN A 78 10.49 5.91 -4.80
N ALA A 79 9.42 5.78 -5.60
CA ALA A 79 8.07 5.59 -5.10
C ALA A 79 7.89 4.24 -4.39
N LEU A 80 8.46 3.15 -4.93
CA LEU A 80 8.48 1.84 -4.26
C LEU A 80 9.14 1.95 -2.88
N THR A 81 10.31 2.59 -2.82
CA THR A 81 11.05 2.77 -1.57
C THR A 81 10.25 3.60 -0.57
N MET A 82 9.72 4.74 -1.02
CA MET A 82 8.87 5.62 -0.21
C MET A 82 7.63 4.88 0.31
N SER A 83 6.98 4.07 -0.52
CA SER A 83 5.76 3.34 -0.15
C SER A 83 6.01 2.34 0.97
N ILE A 84 7.13 1.61 0.90
CA ILE A 84 7.53 0.66 1.95
C ILE A 84 7.85 1.40 3.25
N THR A 85 8.61 2.50 3.16
CA THR A 85 8.96 3.31 4.34
C THR A 85 7.72 3.92 4.99
N ASP A 86 6.82 4.51 4.21
CA ASP A 86 5.60 5.12 4.73
C ASP A 86 4.71 4.09 5.46
N ILE A 87 4.55 2.89 4.90
CA ILE A 87 3.78 1.86 5.59
C ILE A 87 4.46 1.46 6.89
N LYS A 88 5.77 1.24 6.89
CA LYS A 88 6.49 0.87 8.11
C LYS A 88 6.39 1.92 9.21
N ASP A 89 6.42 3.20 8.83
CA ASP A 89 6.46 4.30 9.80
C ASP A 89 5.05 4.75 10.23
N ASN A 90 4.02 4.55 9.41
CA ASN A 90 2.69 5.13 9.61
C ASN A 90 1.54 4.11 9.66
N PHE A 91 1.80 2.78 9.67
CA PHE A 91 0.74 1.76 9.63
C PHE A 91 -0.30 1.93 10.76
N GLU A 92 0.12 2.26 11.99
CA GLU A 92 -0.78 2.43 13.14
C GLU A 92 -1.86 3.48 12.86
N PHE A 93 -1.47 4.64 12.34
CA PHE A 93 -2.39 5.71 11.96
C PHE A 93 -3.39 5.27 10.90
N TYR A 94 -2.93 4.52 9.89
CA TYR A 94 -3.79 4.01 8.83
C TYR A 94 -4.78 2.96 9.35
N ARG A 95 -4.30 2.06 10.22
CA ARG A 95 -5.07 1.00 10.85
C ARG A 95 -6.15 1.58 11.76
N GLU A 96 -5.80 2.55 12.62
CA GLU A 96 -6.76 3.24 13.49
C GLU A 96 -7.86 3.96 12.71
N ARG A 97 -7.50 4.66 11.63
CA ARG A 97 -8.46 5.33 10.74
C ARG A 97 -9.44 4.32 10.15
N TYR A 98 -8.94 3.21 9.63
CA TYR A 98 -9.78 2.17 9.03
C TYR A 98 -10.69 1.52 10.07
N GLN A 99 -10.18 1.26 11.28
CA GLN A 99 -10.99 0.72 12.39
C GLN A 99 -12.15 1.66 12.78
N LYS A 100 -11.94 2.97 12.75
CA LYS A 100 -13.01 3.96 13.00
C LYS A 100 -14.09 3.90 11.92
N TRP A 101 -13.73 3.60 10.67
CA TRP A 101 -14.70 3.43 9.59
C TRP A 101 -15.50 2.13 9.72
N LEU A 102 -14.86 1.02 10.09
CA LEU A 102 -15.54 -0.24 10.39
C LEU A 102 -16.60 -0.08 11.49
N LYS A 103 -16.27 0.62 12.59
CA LYS A 103 -17.21 0.86 13.71
C LYS A 103 -18.32 1.87 13.39
N GLY A 104 -18.18 2.63 12.31
CA GLY A 104 -19.12 3.67 11.91
C GLY A 104 -20.19 3.19 10.91
N GLN A 105 -20.15 1.91 10.52
CA GLN A 105 -21.21 1.25 9.77
C GLN A 105 -22.21 0.54 10.69
#